data_AF-A0A024UMX9-F1
#
_entry.id   AF-A0A024UMX9-F1
#
_cell.length_a   1.000
_cell.length_b   1.000
_cell.length_c   1.000
_cell.angle_alpha   90.00
_cell.angle_beta   90.00
_cell.angle_gamma   90.00
#
_symmetry.space_group_name_H-M   'P 1'
#
loop_
_entity.id
_entity.type
_entity.pdbx_description
1 polymer ?
#
loop_
_entity_poly.entity_id
_entity_poly.type
_entity_poly.pdbx_seq_one_letter_code
_entity_poly.pdbx_strand_id
1 'polypeptide(L)'
;MTLEWDVLSTVQPSTQVTAMQIALSLYRKIYRTAGRMPTKDRTEFVRRRLRSEYDKYRHETDPERIEFLIKVADTQLDTLEIQVEHFDRVFSSPHYHNQ
;
A
#
# COMPACT_ATOMS: atom_id res chain seq x y z
N MET A 1 -56.26 -15.65 -6.43
CA MET A 1 -55.79 -14.77 -7.52
C MET A 1 -55.06 -13.60 -6.88
N THR A 2 -53.72 -13.65 -6.94
CA THR A 2 -52.76 -12.51 -6.99
C THR A 2 -52.76 -11.52 -5.80
N LEU A 3 -51.66 -11.21 -5.11
CA LEU A 3 -50.26 -11.10 -5.54
C LEU A 3 -49.29 -11.28 -4.36
N GLU A 4 -48.27 -12.11 -4.56
CA GLU A 4 -46.98 -12.05 -3.85
C GLU A 4 -46.18 -10.85 -4.40
N TRP A 5 -45.86 -9.84 -3.59
CA TRP A 5 -44.89 -8.80 -4.01
C TRP A 5 -43.94 -8.25 -2.95
N ASP A 6 -44.07 -8.57 -1.66
CA ASP A 6 -43.21 -7.97 -0.63
C ASP A 6 -42.08 -8.90 -0.15
N VAL A 7 -41.32 -9.47 -1.10
CA VAL A 7 -39.91 -9.78 -0.83
C VAL A 7 -39.09 -8.61 -1.36
N LEU A 8 -39.14 -7.51 -0.61
CA LEU A 8 -38.20 -6.42 -0.76
C LEU A 8 -36.80 -7.00 -0.70
N SER A 9 -36.18 -7.02 -1.89
CA SER A 9 -34.75 -7.12 -2.12
C SER A 9 -34.00 -6.16 -1.20
N THR A 10 -33.66 -6.61 0.00
CA THR A 10 -32.57 -6.05 0.81
C THR A 10 -31.27 -6.48 0.15
N VAL A 11 -30.96 -5.90 -1.02
CA VAL A 11 -29.58 -5.84 -1.49
C VAL A 11 -28.83 -5.03 -0.43
N GLN A 12 -28.08 -5.74 0.41
CA GLN A 12 -27.14 -5.10 1.31
C GLN A 12 -26.18 -4.28 0.45
N PRO A 13 -25.92 -2.99 0.76
CA PRO A 13 -24.88 -2.26 0.08
C PRO A 13 -23.56 -2.95 0.42
N SER A 14 -22.96 -3.63 -0.57
CA SER A 14 -21.57 -4.07 -0.46
C SER A 14 -20.75 -2.80 -0.28
N THR A 15 -20.04 -2.69 0.84
CA THR A 15 -19.20 -1.53 1.16
C THR A 15 -18.11 -1.41 0.09
N GLN A 16 -18.36 -0.61 -0.94
CA GLN A 16 -17.36 -0.33 -1.97
C GLN A 16 -16.22 0.43 -1.30
N VAL A 17 -15.03 -0.17 -1.26
CA VAL A 17 -13.83 0.49 -0.75
C VAL A 17 -13.45 1.60 -1.71
N THR A 18 -13.32 2.83 -1.20
CA THR A 18 -12.97 3.98 -2.04
C THR A 18 -11.49 4.01 -2.37
N ALA A 19 -11.13 4.63 -3.49
CA ALA A 19 -9.72 4.80 -3.89
C ALA A 19 -8.88 5.49 -2.79
N MET A 20 -9.46 6.44 -2.06
CA MET A 20 -8.81 7.10 -0.92
C MET A 20 -8.50 6.13 0.22
N GLN A 21 -9.42 5.21 0.54
CA GLN A 21 -9.20 4.18 1.55
C GLN A 21 -8.08 3.23 1.15
N ILE A 22 -8.04 2.83 -0.12
CA ILE A 22 -6.98 1.97 -0.68
C ILE A 22 -5.63 2.69 -0.62
N ALA A 23 -5.56 3.92 -1.13
CA ALA A 23 -4.34 4.71 -1.15
C ALA A 23 -3.76 4.91 0.27
N LEU A 24 -4.62 5.20 1.26
CA LEU A 24 -4.21 5.37 2.65
C LEU A 24 -3.76 4.05 3.30
N SER A 25 -4.40 2.93 2.94
CA SER A 25 -3.97 1.59 3.37
C SER A 25 -2.57 1.27 2.85
N LEU A 26 -2.33 1.48 1.56
CA LEU A 26 -1.02 1.29 0.92
C LEU A 26 0.04 2.20 1.53
N TYR A 27 -0.26 3.49 1.72
CA TYR A 27 0.66 4.43 2.38
C TYR A 27 1.13 3.89 3.73
N ARG A 28 0.19 3.44 4.57
CA ARG A 28 0.51 2.90 5.90
C ARG A 28 1.29 1.60 5.83
N LYS A 29 0.97 0.70 4.90
CA LYS A 29 1.71 -0.54 4.69
C LYS A 29 3.16 -0.23 4.30
N ILE A 30 3.38 0.58 3.26
CA ILE A 30 4.72 0.97 2.80
C ILE A 30 5.50 1.68 3.92
N TYR A 31 4.87 2.60 4.65
CA TYR A 31 5.52 3.33 5.74
C TYR A 31 6.00 2.41 6.88
N ARG A 32 5.21 1.37 7.20
CA ARG A 32 5.58 0.34 8.18
C ARG A 32 6.67 -0.58 7.65
N THR A 33 6.56 -1.07 6.42
CA THR A 33 7.57 -1.92 5.78
C THR A 33 8.91 -1.19 5.69
N ALA A 34 8.93 0.10 5.37
CA ALA A 34 10.13 0.93 5.37
C ALA A 34 10.83 0.99 6.76
N GLY A 35 10.07 0.82 7.84
CA GLY A 35 10.60 0.74 9.20
C GLY A 35 11.42 -0.51 9.50
N ARG A 36 11.36 -1.52 8.62
CA ARG A 36 12.16 -2.75 8.70
C ARG A 36 13.46 -2.66 7.89
N MET A 37 13.75 -1.53 7.24
CA MET A 37 15.03 -1.34 6.58
C MET A 37 16.18 -1.41 7.60
N PRO A 38 17.37 -1.91 7.18
CA PRO A 38 18.46 -2.23 8.10
C PRO A 38 19.13 -1.00 8.72
N THR A 39 18.95 0.19 8.13
CA THR A 39 19.54 1.43 8.64
C THR A 39 18.51 2.55 8.68
N LYS A 40 18.69 3.46 9.65
CA LYS A 40 17.85 4.64 9.83
C LYS A 40 17.78 5.51 8.57
N ASP A 41 18.91 5.72 7.91
CA ASP A 41 18.98 6.53 6.69
C ASP A 41 18.15 5.94 5.55
N ARG A 42 18.17 4.61 5.39
CA ARG A 42 17.33 3.91 4.40
C ARG A 42 15.85 4.01 4.74
N THR A 43 15.48 3.81 6.01
CA THR A 43 14.10 4.03 6.48
C THR A 43 13.62 5.45 6.18
N GLU A 44 14.42 6.46 6.53
CA GLU A 44 14.07 7.86 6.32
C GLU A 44 13.98 8.21 4.83
N PHE A 45 14.89 7.71 4.01
CA PHE A 45 14.85 7.92 2.57
C PHE A 45 13.54 7.41 1.96
N VAL A 46 13.17 6.15 2.25
CA VAL A 46 11.92 5.56 1.73
C VAL A 46 10.70 6.35 2.22
N ARG A 47 10.66 6.71 3.50
CA ARG A 47 9.54 7.48 4.08
C ARG A 47 9.42 8.89 3.50
N ARG A 48 10.54 9.60 3.30
CA ARG A 48 10.55 10.92 2.66
C ARG A 48 10.05 10.84 1.22
N ARG A 49 10.53 9.85 0.46
CA ARG A 49 10.09 9.62 -0.92
C ARG A 49 8.60 9.31 -0.98
N LEU A 50 8.12 8.38 -0.15
CA LEU A 50 6.71 8.01 -0.07
C LEU A 50 5.82 9.23 0.19
N ARG A 51 6.18 10.05 1.18
CA ARG A 51 5.45 11.28 1.49
C ARG A 51 5.44 12.25 0.31
N SER A 52 6.58 12.47 -0.32
CA SER A 52 6.68 13.36 -1.48
C SER A 52 5.79 12.92 -2.64
N GLU A 53 5.72 11.63 -2.94
CA GLU A 53 4.86 11.11 -4.02
C GLU A 53 3.37 11.26 -3.68
N TYR A 54 2.96 10.97 -2.46
CA TYR A 54 1.57 11.14 -2.03
C TYR A 54 1.15 12.60 -1.97
N ASP A 55 2.03 13.49 -1.51
CA ASP A 55 1.77 14.94 -1.51
C ASP A 55 1.67 15.47 -2.95
N LYS A 56 2.49 14.97 -3.88
CA LYS A 56 2.47 15.35 -5.30
C LYS A 56 1.12 15.05 -5.98
N TYR A 57 0.52 13.90 -5.69
CA TYR A 57 -0.75 13.47 -6.32
C TYR A 57 -1.98 13.65 -5.43
N ARG A 58 -1.86 14.42 -4.32
CA ARG A 58 -2.93 14.60 -3.33
C ARG A 58 -4.25 15.13 -3.91
N HIS A 59 -4.16 15.91 -4.97
CA HIS A 59 -5.29 16.56 -5.63
C HIS A 59 -5.63 15.93 -6.99
N GLU A 60 -5.10 14.73 -7.26
CA GLU A 60 -5.48 13.99 -8.47
C GLU A 60 -6.97 13.65 -8.42
N THR A 61 -7.67 13.89 -9.52
CA THR A 61 -9.12 13.66 -9.65
C THR A 61 -9.47 12.76 -10.82
N ASP A 62 -8.53 12.52 -11.74
CA ASP A 62 -8.74 11.60 -12.86
C ASP A 62 -8.81 10.15 -12.34
N PRO A 63 -9.96 9.46 -12.48
CA PRO A 63 -10.13 8.11 -11.96
C PRO A 63 -9.17 7.08 -12.57
N GLU A 64 -8.85 7.20 -13.87
CA GLU A 64 -7.90 6.28 -14.53
C GLU A 64 -6.49 6.47 -13.99
N ARG A 65 -6.12 7.74 -13.76
CA ARG A 65 -4.84 8.10 -13.16
C ARG A 65 -4.72 7.62 -11.72
N ILE A 66 -5.79 7.76 -10.93
CA ILE A 66 -5.83 7.27 -9.54
C ILE A 66 -5.68 5.76 -9.51
N GLU A 67 -6.39 5.03 -10.37
CA GLU A 67 -6.27 3.56 -10.46
C GLU A 67 -4.84 3.15 -10.81
N PHE A 68 -4.23 3.83 -11.78
CA PHE A 68 -2.83 3.61 -12.14
C PHE A 68 -1.89 3.85 -10.95
N LEU A 69 -2.04 4.97 -10.25
CA LEU A 69 -1.20 5.30 -9.09
C LEU A 69 -1.36 4.30 -7.94
N ILE A 70 -2.56 3.75 -7.73
CA ILE A 70 -2.81 2.67 -6.76
C ILE A 70 -2.00 1.43 -7.15
N LYS A 71 -2.04 1.00 -8.42
CA LYS A 71 -1.26 -0.14 -8.92
C LYS A 71 0.25 0.09 -8.75
N VAL A 72 0.72 1.31 -9.01
CA VAL A 72 2.11 1.69 -8.77
C VAL A 72 2.48 1.54 -7.29
N ALA A 73 1.66 2.05 -6.37
CA ALA A 73 1.91 1.94 -4.94
C ALA A 73 1.90 0.47 -4.45
N ASP A 74 1.03 -0.37 -5.01
CA ASP A 74 0.98 -1.80 -4.74
C ASP A 74 2.28 -2.51 -5.19
N THR A 75 2.72 -2.29 -6.43
CA THR A 75 4.00 -2.82 -6.93
C THR A 75 5.21 -2.33 -6.14
N GLN A 76 5.17 -1.07 -5.67
CA GLN A 76 6.22 -0.52 -4.81
C GLN A 76 6.24 -1.19 -3.43
N LEU A 77 5.08 -1.54 -2.87
CA LEU A 77 4.99 -2.31 -1.64
C LEU A 77 5.63 -3.69 -1.82
N ASP A 78 5.25 -4.44 -2.86
CA ASP A 78 5.81 -5.77 -3.14
C ASP A 78 7.34 -5.73 -3.26
N THR A 79 7.85 -4.76 -4.03
CA THR A 79 9.28 -4.56 -4.20
C THR A 79 9.97 -4.27 -2.86
N LEU A 80 9.37 -3.42 -2.03
CA LEU A 80 9.92 -3.04 -0.75
C LEU A 80 9.93 -4.21 0.24
N GLU A 81 8.88 -5.04 0.22
CA GLU A 81 8.79 -6.25 1.05
C GLU A 81 9.90 -7.24 0.70
N ILE A 82 10.14 -7.50 -0.59
CA ILE A 82 11.25 -8.35 -1.07
C ILE A 82 12.61 -7.78 -0.65
N GLN A 83 12.81 -6.46 -0.77
CA GLN A 83 14.07 -5.82 -0.38
C GLN A 83 14.33 -5.95 1.12
N VAL A 84 13.33 -5.68 1.94
CA VAL A 84 13.43 -5.82 3.39
C VAL A 84 13.72 -7.26 3.77
N GLU A 85 13.01 -8.22 3.19
CA GLU A 85 13.25 -9.64 3.47
C GLU A 85 14.66 -10.07 3.05
N HIS A 86 15.15 -9.58 1.91
CA HIS A 86 16.52 -9.84 1.48
C HIS A 86 17.53 -9.26 2.47
N PHE A 87 17.33 -8.03 2.95
CA PHE A 87 18.20 -7.45 3.97
C PHE A 87 18.13 -8.26 5.27
N ASP A 88 16.95 -8.62 5.76
CA ASP A 88 16.79 -9.44 6.96
C ASP A 88 17.62 -10.74 6.84
N ARG A 89 17.64 -11.39 5.67
CA ARG A 89 18.46 -12.59 5.41
C ARG A 89 19.96 -12.31 5.34
N VAL A 90 20.37 -11.22 4.69
CA VAL A 90 21.80 -10.88 4.53
C VAL A 90 22.42 -10.48 5.86
N PHE A 91 21.76 -9.62 6.63
CA PHE A 91 22.27 -9.12 7.91
C PHE A 91 22.19 -10.14 9.05
N SER A 92 21.33 -11.17 8.94
CA SER A 92 21.29 -12.30 9.88
C SER A 92 22.33 -13.39 9.58
N SER A 93 23.04 -13.32 8.45
CA SER A 93 24.05 -14.31 8.10
C SER A 93 25.28 -14.20 9.02
N PRO A 94 25.72 -15.30 9.66
CA PRO A 94 26.85 -15.32 10.59
C PRO A 94 28.20 -14.85 10.02
N HIS A 95 28.31 -14.71 8.69
CA HIS A 95 29.55 -14.30 8.01
C HIS A 95 29.48 -12.86 7.47
N TYR A 96 28.39 -12.14 7.70
CA TYR A 96 28.21 -10.78 7.16
C TYR A 96 29.22 -9.78 7.74
N HIS A 97 29.63 -9.95 9.01
CA HIS A 97 30.57 -9.05 9.68
C HIS A 97 32.05 -9.38 9.43
N ASN A 98 32.36 -10.41 8.63
CA ASN A 98 33.74 -10.89 8.40
C ASN A 98 34.31 -10.50 7.02
N GLN A 99 33.70 -9.54 6.32
CA GLN A 99 34.15 -9.04 5.00
C GLN A 99 34.63 -7.60 5.10
#